data_AF-A0A6C1RRJ1-F1
#
_entry.id   AF-A0A6C1RRJ1-F1
#
_cell.length_a   1.000
_cell.length_b   1.000
_cell.length_c   1.000
_cell.angle_alpha   90.00
_cell.angle_beta   90.00
_cell.angle_gamma   90.00
#
_symmetry.space_group_name_H-M   'P 1'
#
loop_
_entity.id
_entity.type
_entity.pdbx_description
1 polymer ?
#
loop_
_entity_poly.entity_id
_entity_poly.type
_entity_poly.pdbx_seq_one_letter_code
_entity_poly.pdbx_strand_id
1 'polypeptide(L)'
;RFGDQRILSQDTVRRALEIRFRNHRRLPGVSTGFLEQEHAGLRLLIRDGDSEGMMSRMILVPQADIGLFLVTGTNNTAPRTTAAGFLAQALCDEIECLDPLDGYPLPELSEPLQAYSGLYSLTNRPRNDVSRLPLQLSTLLRIRATDAGTLLVTPMPDDPFAGIDRPTEFHPLGEQLFESADRSARIAFARGPLGEVRYLFSGGGYHGTYEKLQPWQRLYFALAGLLLPILLCVIETLRRIICALRRTTAVQPDRRGRMQRIGMTTFAATTTAFAALLVPALALVGSAAGLAPWVLGMGAFAYTVFSLPLVGFTAVLWTLALGARSVPTGLAISLPAGVMDRLLLASVPILFVALYHWRLLGFWF
;
A
#
# COMPACT_ATOMS: atom_id res chain seq x y z
N ARG A 1 -37.74 -12.58 10.51
CA ARG A 1 -39.00 -12.03 11.08
C ARG A 1 -38.61 -11.15 12.28
N PHE A 2 -39.43 -10.18 12.66
CA PHE A 2 -39.30 -9.46 13.92
C PHE A 2 -40.59 -9.67 14.69
N GLY A 3 -40.51 -10.44 15.79
CA GLY A 3 -41.69 -11.15 16.31
C GLY A 3 -42.30 -12.03 15.22
N ASP A 4 -43.62 -11.94 15.03
CA ASP A 4 -44.35 -12.71 14.00
C ASP A 4 -44.34 -12.05 12.62
N GLN A 5 -43.85 -10.83 12.50
CA GLN A 5 -43.92 -10.07 11.25
C GLN A 5 -42.72 -10.37 10.33
N ARG A 6 -43.02 -10.71 9.07
CA ARG A 6 -42.02 -10.82 8.02
C ARG A 6 -41.70 -9.42 7.49
N ILE A 7 -40.54 -8.88 7.88
CA ILE A 7 -40.04 -7.57 7.41
C ILE A 7 -39.65 -7.62 5.92
N LEU A 8 -38.97 -8.68 5.48
CA LEU A 8 -38.51 -8.83 4.10
C LEU A 8 -39.30 -9.90 3.35
N SER A 9 -39.84 -9.54 2.19
CA SER A 9 -40.46 -10.50 1.28
C SER A 9 -39.43 -11.51 0.78
N GLN A 10 -39.87 -12.71 0.40
CA GLN A 10 -38.97 -13.73 -0.14
C GLN A 10 -38.29 -13.28 -1.44
N ASP A 11 -39.00 -12.53 -2.28
CA ASP A 11 -38.44 -11.95 -3.51
C ASP A 11 -37.32 -10.94 -3.19
N THR A 12 -37.51 -10.10 -2.17
CA THR A 12 -36.49 -9.16 -1.70
C THR A 12 -35.23 -9.89 -1.21
N VAL A 13 -35.39 -10.95 -0.41
CA VAL A 13 -34.26 -11.76 0.08
C VAL A 13 -33.53 -12.42 -1.09
N ARG A 14 -34.26 -13.05 -2.01
CA ARG A 14 -33.67 -13.66 -3.21
C ARG A 14 -32.86 -12.65 -4.02
N ARG A 15 -33.42 -11.47 -4.30
CA ARG A 15 -32.72 -10.39 -5.03
C ARG A 15 -31.49 -9.86 -4.29
N ALA A 16 -31.49 -9.88 -2.96
CA ALA A 16 -30.34 -9.46 -2.16
C ALA A 16 -29.19 -10.47 -2.20
N LEU A 17 -29.51 -11.78 -2.25
CA LEU A 17 -28.54 -12.88 -2.33
C LEU A 17 -28.09 -13.21 -3.77
N GLU A 18 -28.74 -12.62 -4.78
CA GLU A 18 -28.32 -12.68 -6.19
C GLU A 18 -27.03 -11.89 -6.43
N ILE A 19 -26.09 -12.50 -7.15
CA ILE A 19 -24.85 -11.82 -7.56
C ILE A 19 -25.17 -10.76 -8.60
N ARG A 20 -24.70 -9.53 -8.34
CA ARG A 20 -24.94 -8.35 -9.19
C ARG A 20 -23.73 -7.97 -10.02
N PHE A 21 -22.54 -8.31 -9.56
CA PHE A 21 -21.30 -7.91 -10.21
C PHE A 21 -20.23 -9.00 -10.07
N ARG A 22 -19.45 -9.23 -11.14
CA ARG A 22 -18.26 -10.07 -11.17
C ARG A 22 -17.20 -9.38 -12.01
N ASN A 23 -15.95 -9.39 -11.54
CA ASN A 23 -14.83 -8.90 -12.35
C ASN A 23 -14.50 -9.85 -13.52
N HIS A 24 -14.79 -11.13 -13.36
CA HIS A 24 -14.63 -12.15 -14.38
C HIS A 24 -15.73 -13.21 -14.21
N ARG A 25 -16.24 -13.77 -15.31
CA ARG A 25 -17.40 -14.69 -15.30
C ARG A 25 -17.20 -15.94 -14.42
N ARG A 26 -15.95 -16.38 -14.25
CA ARG A 26 -15.55 -17.54 -13.42
C ARG A 26 -14.99 -17.16 -12.05
N LEU A 27 -14.98 -15.87 -11.69
CA LEU A 27 -14.64 -15.43 -10.34
C LEU A 27 -15.91 -15.22 -9.51
N PRO A 28 -15.88 -15.50 -8.20
CA PRO A 28 -16.91 -15.08 -7.27
C PRO A 28 -17.23 -13.58 -7.36
N GLY A 29 -18.48 -13.23 -7.10
CA GLY A 29 -19.01 -11.88 -7.28
C GLY A 29 -19.52 -11.21 -6.01
N VAL A 30 -20.12 -10.03 -6.19
CA VAL A 30 -20.70 -9.23 -5.12
C VAL A 30 -22.22 -9.23 -5.27
N SER A 31 -22.94 -9.46 -4.17
CA SER A 31 -24.39 -9.29 -4.07
C SER A 31 -24.74 -8.02 -3.30
N THR A 32 -26.02 -7.83 -2.96
CA THR A 32 -26.42 -6.67 -2.14
C THR A 32 -26.03 -6.93 -0.69
N GLY A 33 -24.82 -6.51 -0.32
CA GLY A 33 -24.31 -6.58 1.05
C GLY A 33 -23.45 -7.81 1.36
N PHE A 34 -23.30 -8.77 0.44
CA PHE A 34 -22.44 -9.95 0.63
C PHE A 34 -21.39 -10.08 -0.47
N LEU A 35 -20.29 -10.72 -0.12
CA LEU A 35 -19.24 -11.17 -1.02
C LEU A 35 -19.43 -12.67 -1.25
N GLU A 36 -19.39 -13.11 -2.49
CA GLU A 36 -19.42 -14.52 -2.79
C GLU A 36 -18.03 -15.11 -2.62
N GLN A 37 -17.94 -16.30 -2.03
CA GLN A 37 -16.73 -17.10 -2.05
C GLN A 37 -17.07 -18.49 -2.53
N GLU A 38 -16.06 -19.16 -3.07
CA GLU A 38 -16.14 -20.57 -3.44
C GLU A 38 -15.11 -21.31 -2.59
N HIS A 39 -15.54 -22.36 -1.91
CA HIS A 39 -14.63 -23.20 -1.13
C HIS A 39 -15.00 -24.66 -1.39
N ALA A 40 -14.08 -25.43 -1.96
CA ALA A 40 -14.29 -26.83 -2.31
C ALA A 40 -15.57 -27.08 -3.16
N GLY A 41 -15.94 -26.11 -4.01
CA GLY A 41 -17.15 -26.17 -4.84
C GLY A 41 -18.44 -25.64 -4.17
N LEU A 42 -18.40 -25.35 -2.87
CA LEU A 42 -19.52 -24.72 -2.16
C LEU A 42 -19.53 -23.21 -2.38
N ARG A 43 -20.73 -22.68 -2.67
CA ARG A 43 -20.96 -21.24 -2.77
C ARG A 43 -21.28 -20.68 -1.39
N LEU A 44 -20.44 -19.78 -0.92
CA LEU A 44 -20.61 -19.08 0.35
C LEU A 44 -20.95 -17.62 0.07
N LEU A 45 -21.86 -17.04 0.84
CA LEU A 45 -22.09 -15.59 0.88
C LEU A 45 -21.62 -15.05 2.22
N ILE A 46 -20.58 -14.23 2.20
CA ILE A 46 -19.87 -13.77 3.38
C ILE A 46 -20.07 -12.28 3.57
N ARG A 47 -20.28 -11.87 4.82
CA ARG A 47 -20.20 -10.48 5.24
C ARG A 47 -19.43 -10.36 6.54
N ASP A 48 -18.37 -9.56 6.51
CA ASP A 48 -17.56 -9.24 7.67
C ASP A 48 -17.98 -7.89 8.27
N GLY A 49 -17.81 -7.79 9.58
CA GLY A 49 -17.85 -6.55 10.34
C GLY A 49 -16.57 -6.42 11.18
N ASP A 50 -15.99 -5.23 11.16
CA ASP A 50 -14.74 -4.94 11.86
C ASP A 50 -14.92 -3.67 12.70
N SER A 51 -14.49 -3.73 13.94
CA SER A 51 -14.51 -2.62 14.89
C SER A 51 -13.40 -2.83 15.92
N GLU A 52 -12.96 -1.76 16.56
CA GLU A 52 -11.90 -1.86 17.56
C GLU A 52 -12.31 -2.81 18.71
N GLY A 53 -11.56 -3.91 18.85
CA GLY A 53 -11.79 -4.92 19.88
C GLY A 53 -12.91 -5.91 19.56
N MET A 54 -13.59 -5.80 18.42
CA MET A 54 -14.66 -6.72 18.04
C MET A 54 -14.72 -6.97 16.53
N MET A 55 -14.69 -8.24 16.16
CA MET A 55 -14.86 -8.71 14.78
C MET A 55 -16.12 -9.55 14.67
N SER A 56 -16.77 -9.51 13.52
CA SER A 56 -17.90 -10.38 13.20
C SER A 56 -17.83 -10.90 11.77
N ARG A 57 -18.45 -12.05 11.54
CA ARG A 57 -18.61 -12.65 10.22
C ARG A 57 -19.94 -13.37 10.13
N MET A 58 -20.67 -13.08 9.07
CA MET A 58 -21.82 -13.83 8.61
C MET A 58 -21.42 -14.68 7.42
N ILE A 59 -21.82 -15.95 7.42
CA ILE A 59 -21.64 -16.88 6.31
C ILE A 59 -23.01 -17.49 6.02
N LEU A 60 -23.46 -17.40 4.77
CA LEU A 60 -24.67 -18.08 4.32
C LEU A 60 -24.27 -19.11 3.27
N VAL A 61 -24.84 -20.31 3.36
CA VAL A 61 -24.69 -21.40 2.39
C VAL A 61 -26.08 -21.69 1.82
N PRO A 62 -26.52 -20.95 0.78
CA PRO A 62 -27.90 -21.02 0.31
C PRO A 62 -28.34 -22.42 -0.14
N GLN A 63 -27.41 -23.24 -0.65
CA GLN A 63 -27.71 -24.61 -1.08
C GLN A 63 -28.04 -25.55 0.07
N ALA A 64 -27.50 -25.28 1.26
CA ALA A 64 -27.71 -26.11 2.45
C ALA A 64 -28.75 -25.52 3.41
N ASP A 65 -29.31 -24.35 3.09
CA ASP A 65 -30.18 -23.56 4.00
C ASP A 65 -29.54 -23.30 5.38
N ILE A 66 -28.21 -23.12 5.39
CA ILE A 66 -27.42 -22.90 6.61
C ILE A 66 -26.88 -21.46 6.64
N GLY A 67 -26.90 -20.87 7.84
CA GLY A 67 -26.25 -19.61 8.12
C GLY A 67 -25.46 -19.69 9.43
N LEU A 68 -24.26 -19.12 9.44
CA LEU A 68 -23.42 -18.97 10.61
C LEU A 68 -23.16 -17.47 10.85
N PHE A 69 -23.33 -17.02 12.09
CA PHE A 69 -22.92 -15.70 12.52
C PHE A 69 -21.96 -15.82 13.71
N LEU A 70 -20.73 -15.37 13.52
CA LEU A 70 -19.66 -15.40 14.49
C LEU A 70 -19.32 -13.98 14.93
N VAL A 71 -19.16 -13.77 16.23
CA VAL A 71 -18.65 -12.52 16.81
C VAL A 71 -17.53 -12.86 17.78
N THR A 72 -16.43 -12.13 17.72
CA THR A 72 -15.26 -12.33 18.59
C THR A 72 -14.84 -11.00 19.20
N GLY A 73 -14.61 -10.97 20.52
CA GLY A 73 -14.09 -9.81 21.25
C GLY A 73 -12.57 -9.65 21.15
N THR A 74 -12.03 -9.83 19.95
CA THR A 74 -10.59 -9.72 19.66
C THR A 74 -10.39 -9.18 18.26
N ASN A 75 -9.27 -8.48 18.05
CA ASN A 75 -8.80 -8.06 16.73
C ASN A 75 -8.03 -9.18 15.99
N ASN A 76 -7.96 -10.37 16.56
CA ASN A 76 -7.39 -11.53 15.88
C ASN A 76 -8.35 -12.00 14.77
N THR A 77 -7.89 -11.96 13.52
CA THR A 77 -8.67 -12.39 12.36
C THR A 77 -8.72 -13.91 12.19
N ALA A 78 -7.86 -14.68 12.88
CA ALA A 78 -7.76 -16.13 12.70
C ALA A 78 -9.07 -16.90 12.94
N PRO A 79 -9.85 -16.65 14.01
CA PRO A 79 -11.13 -17.34 14.20
C PRO A 79 -12.12 -17.05 13.06
N ARG A 80 -12.07 -15.82 12.51
CA ARG A 80 -12.91 -15.40 11.40
C ARG A 80 -12.50 -16.10 10.11
N THR A 81 -11.21 -16.14 9.78
CA THR A 81 -10.71 -16.75 8.54
C THR A 81 -10.93 -18.26 8.52
N THR A 82 -10.78 -18.95 9.65
CA THR A 82 -10.98 -20.41 9.73
C THR A 82 -12.46 -20.82 9.70
N ALA A 83 -13.39 -19.97 10.16
CA ALA A 83 -14.81 -20.33 10.23
C ALA A 83 -15.42 -20.75 8.88
N ALA A 84 -15.02 -20.11 7.78
CA ALA A 84 -15.51 -20.45 6.44
C ALA A 84 -14.99 -21.82 5.96
N GLY A 85 -13.69 -22.06 6.13
CA GLY A 85 -13.08 -23.36 5.81
C GLY A 85 -13.62 -24.48 6.70
N PHE A 86 -13.79 -24.23 8.00
CA PHE A 86 -14.38 -25.19 8.93
C PHE A 86 -15.82 -25.55 8.53
N LEU A 87 -16.66 -24.55 8.24
CA LEU A 87 -18.04 -24.80 7.83
C LEU A 87 -18.09 -25.55 6.49
N ALA A 88 -17.28 -25.14 5.52
CA ALA A 88 -17.21 -25.82 4.23
C ALA A 88 -16.75 -27.26 4.39
N GLN A 89 -15.68 -27.51 5.16
CA GLN A 89 -15.17 -28.85 5.42
C GLN A 89 -16.20 -29.73 6.15
N ALA A 90 -16.89 -29.18 7.17
CA ALA A 90 -17.95 -29.91 7.87
C ALA A 90 -19.13 -30.27 6.96
N LEU A 91 -19.40 -29.44 5.95
CA LEU A 91 -20.44 -29.70 4.94
C LEU A 91 -19.96 -30.60 3.79
N CYS A 92 -18.65 -30.68 3.54
CA CYS A 92 -18.13 -31.49 2.45
C CYS A 92 -18.41 -32.99 2.61
N ASP A 93 -18.51 -33.48 3.84
CA ASP A 93 -18.91 -34.87 4.12
C ASP A 93 -20.36 -35.17 3.68
N GLU A 94 -21.22 -34.15 3.58
CA GLU A 94 -22.64 -34.30 3.25
C GLU A 94 -22.99 -33.94 1.78
N ILE A 95 -22.20 -33.09 1.11
CA ILE A 95 -22.59 -32.46 -0.17
C ILE A 95 -21.62 -32.77 -1.34
N GLU A 96 -20.66 -33.69 -1.17
CA GLU A 96 -19.67 -34.09 -2.19
C GLU A 96 -18.91 -32.90 -2.81
N CYS A 97 -17.90 -32.41 -2.10
CA CYS A 97 -17.03 -31.33 -2.58
C CYS A 97 -16.06 -31.77 -3.69
N LEU A 98 -15.59 -30.81 -4.51
CA LEU A 98 -14.61 -31.06 -5.56
C LEU A 98 -13.21 -31.31 -4.98
N ASP A 99 -12.52 -32.34 -5.48
CA ASP A 99 -11.11 -32.63 -5.15
C ASP A 99 -10.14 -31.51 -5.56
N PRO A 100 -8.97 -31.39 -4.90
CA PRO A 100 -7.89 -30.51 -5.32
C PRO A 100 -7.52 -30.64 -6.81
N LEU A 101 -6.94 -29.59 -7.39
CA LEU A 101 -6.43 -29.61 -8.76
C LEU A 101 -5.11 -30.42 -8.86
N ASP A 102 -5.14 -31.70 -8.53
CA ASP A 102 -3.98 -32.57 -8.77
C ASP A 102 -4.01 -33.11 -10.22
N GLY A 103 -2.95 -32.84 -10.98
CA GLY A 103 -2.70 -33.48 -12.29
C GLY A 103 -3.48 -32.92 -13.49
N TYR A 104 -4.09 -31.74 -13.40
CA TYR A 104 -4.76 -31.13 -14.57
C TYR A 104 -3.73 -30.65 -15.60
N PRO A 105 -3.94 -30.93 -16.90
CA PRO A 105 -3.07 -30.40 -17.94
C PRO A 105 -3.15 -28.86 -17.94
N LEU A 106 -1.98 -28.21 -17.94
CA LEU A 106 -1.89 -26.76 -17.99
C LEU A 106 -2.48 -26.29 -19.33
N PRO A 107 -3.54 -25.46 -19.33
CA PRO A 107 -4.10 -24.92 -20.56
C PRO A 107 -3.09 -23.99 -21.23
N GLU A 108 -3.20 -23.89 -22.55
CA GLU A 108 -2.41 -22.93 -23.32
C GLU A 108 -2.78 -21.50 -22.91
N LEU A 109 -1.77 -20.73 -22.48
CA LEU A 109 -1.97 -19.36 -22.03
C LEU A 109 -1.96 -18.41 -23.23
N SER A 110 -2.85 -17.41 -23.20
CA SER A 110 -2.87 -16.35 -24.21
C SER A 110 -1.65 -15.42 -24.18
N GLU A 111 -0.87 -15.46 -23.10
CA GLU A 111 0.31 -14.62 -22.85
C GLU A 111 1.35 -15.45 -22.11
N PRO A 112 2.66 -15.18 -22.31
CA PRO A 112 3.70 -15.81 -21.51
C PRO A 112 3.51 -15.48 -20.02
N LEU A 113 3.80 -16.43 -19.13
CA LEU A 113 3.63 -16.26 -17.68
C LEU A 113 4.37 -15.03 -17.12
N GLN A 114 5.48 -14.65 -17.75
CA GLN A 114 6.27 -13.48 -17.39
C GLN A 114 5.47 -12.17 -17.55
N ALA A 115 4.49 -12.10 -18.45
CA ALA A 115 3.63 -10.93 -18.62
C ALA A 115 2.81 -10.60 -17.35
N TYR A 116 2.43 -11.63 -16.58
CA TYR A 116 1.67 -11.48 -15.33
C TYR A 116 2.56 -11.09 -14.15
N SER A 117 3.88 -11.32 -14.23
CA SER A 117 4.82 -11.06 -13.14
C SER A 117 4.98 -9.58 -12.85
N GLY A 118 5.03 -9.20 -11.56
CA GLY A 118 5.17 -7.81 -11.13
C GLY A 118 4.79 -7.56 -9.69
N LEU A 119 4.85 -6.28 -9.30
CA LEU A 119 4.26 -5.78 -8.07
C LEU A 119 2.88 -5.21 -8.39
N TYR A 120 1.89 -5.57 -7.59
CA TYR A 120 0.51 -5.13 -7.70
C TYR A 120 0.11 -4.40 -6.41
N SER A 121 -0.74 -3.40 -6.52
CA SER A 121 -1.26 -2.63 -5.37
C SER A 121 -2.74 -2.37 -5.58
N LEU A 122 -3.50 -2.28 -4.48
CA LEU A 122 -4.93 -2.00 -4.51
C LEU A 122 -5.25 -0.73 -5.33
N THR A 123 -6.30 -0.77 -6.14
CA THR A 123 -6.77 0.41 -6.88
C THR A 123 -7.46 1.42 -5.96
N ASN A 124 -8.17 0.93 -4.95
CA ASN A 124 -8.83 1.73 -3.91
C ASN A 124 -7.83 2.09 -2.80
N ARG A 125 -6.84 2.91 -3.15
CA ARG A 125 -5.83 3.43 -2.23
C ARG A 125 -5.87 4.95 -2.20
N PRO A 126 -5.55 5.58 -1.07
CA PRO A 126 -5.42 7.02 -0.99
C PRO A 126 -4.33 7.53 -1.93
N ARG A 127 -4.65 8.60 -2.68
CA ARG A 127 -3.77 9.20 -3.69
C ARG A 127 -3.26 10.58 -3.29
N ASN A 128 -4.00 11.26 -2.42
CA ASN A 128 -3.88 12.70 -2.19
C ASN A 128 -3.62 13.07 -0.74
N ASP A 129 -3.20 12.12 0.10
CA ASP A 129 -2.88 12.37 1.49
C ASP A 129 -1.61 11.61 1.93
N VAL A 130 -1.14 11.95 3.12
CA VAL A 130 0.03 11.35 3.80
C VAL A 130 -0.04 9.83 4.02
N SER A 131 -1.23 9.23 4.03
CA SER A 131 -1.39 7.78 4.20
C SER A 131 -1.02 6.99 2.94
N ARG A 132 -0.83 7.69 1.81
CA ARG A 132 -0.42 7.08 0.54
C ARG A 132 0.83 6.22 0.66
N LEU A 133 1.89 6.71 1.30
CA LEU A 133 3.14 5.94 1.45
C LEU A 133 2.96 4.69 2.33
N PRO A 134 2.48 4.78 3.58
CA PRO A 134 2.35 3.61 4.44
C PRO A 134 1.38 2.58 3.86
N LEU A 135 0.23 3.00 3.32
CA LEU A 135 -0.72 2.06 2.70
C LEU A 135 -0.19 1.46 1.40
N GLN A 136 0.59 2.21 0.62
CA GLN A 136 1.24 1.62 -0.56
C GLN A 136 2.30 0.58 -0.15
N LEU A 137 2.91 0.67 1.03
CA LEU A 137 3.88 -0.31 1.51
C LEU A 137 3.23 -1.58 2.07
N SER A 138 2.10 -1.44 2.77
CA SER A 138 1.41 -2.56 3.41
C SER A 138 0.54 -3.39 2.45
N THR A 139 0.07 -2.80 1.34
CA THR A 139 -0.89 -3.44 0.42
C THR A 139 -0.25 -4.00 -0.87
N LEU A 140 1.07 -4.20 -0.88
CA LEU A 140 1.76 -4.76 -2.05
C LEU A 140 1.55 -6.26 -2.16
N LEU A 141 1.30 -6.70 -3.39
CA LEU A 141 1.27 -8.10 -3.77
C LEU A 141 2.37 -8.36 -4.80
N ARG A 142 3.19 -9.39 -4.56
CA ARG A 142 4.21 -9.79 -5.54
C ARG A 142 3.76 -11.04 -6.28
N ILE A 143 3.80 -10.97 -7.61
CA ILE A 143 3.52 -12.11 -8.50
C ILE A 143 4.79 -12.45 -9.27
N ARG A 144 5.16 -13.74 -9.26
CA ARG A 144 6.32 -14.26 -9.98
C ARG A 144 5.92 -15.52 -10.75
N ALA A 145 6.25 -15.58 -12.03
CA ALA A 145 6.22 -16.82 -12.80
C ALA A 145 7.26 -17.81 -12.25
N THR A 146 6.85 -19.07 -12.08
CA THR A 146 7.73 -20.18 -11.69
C THR A 146 8.18 -20.94 -12.93
N ASP A 147 9.26 -21.72 -12.78
CA ASP A 147 9.74 -22.60 -13.85
C ASP A 147 8.80 -23.80 -14.10
N ALA A 148 7.89 -24.06 -13.16
CA ALA A 148 6.88 -25.12 -13.23
C ALA A 148 5.61 -24.72 -14.01
N GLY A 149 5.57 -23.52 -14.59
CA GLY A 149 4.40 -23.06 -15.34
C GLY A 149 3.26 -22.50 -14.46
N THR A 150 3.55 -22.16 -13.20
CA THR A 150 2.60 -21.58 -12.24
C THR A 150 2.92 -20.13 -11.92
N LEU A 151 2.00 -19.43 -11.25
CA LEU A 151 2.24 -18.12 -10.66
C LEU A 151 2.38 -18.26 -9.15
N LEU A 152 3.52 -17.86 -8.60
CA LEU A 152 3.69 -17.70 -7.16
C LEU A 152 3.18 -16.31 -6.76
N VAL A 153 2.12 -16.30 -5.96
CA VAL A 153 1.52 -15.10 -5.38
C VAL A 153 1.99 -14.98 -3.94
N THR A 154 2.70 -13.89 -3.63
CA THR A 154 3.22 -13.60 -2.30
C THR A 154 2.54 -12.36 -1.73
N PRO A 155 1.57 -12.52 -0.81
CA PRO A 155 1.00 -11.39 -0.06
C PRO A 155 2.07 -10.77 0.85
N MET A 156 1.92 -9.48 1.14
CA MET A 156 2.69 -8.86 2.22
C MET A 156 2.05 -9.17 3.59
N PRO A 157 2.82 -9.13 4.69
CA PRO A 157 2.42 -9.71 5.98
C PRO A 157 1.11 -9.20 6.59
N ASP A 158 0.68 -7.98 6.25
CA ASP A 158 -0.39 -7.29 6.98
C ASP A 158 -1.76 -7.31 6.25
N ASP A 159 -1.85 -7.82 5.01
CA ASP A 159 -3.10 -7.85 4.23
C ASP A 159 -3.28 -9.17 3.47
N PRO A 160 -4.21 -10.05 3.91
CA PRO A 160 -4.45 -11.33 3.26
C PRO A 160 -5.14 -11.13 1.89
N PHE A 161 -4.34 -11.18 0.83
CA PHE A 161 -4.84 -11.14 -0.55
C PHE A 161 -5.72 -12.35 -0.83
N ALA A 162 -6.97 -12.15 -1.21
CA ALA A 162 -7.90 -13.25 -1.51
C ALA A 162 -8.12 -14.27 -0.36
N GLY A 163 -7.84 -13.89 0.89
CA GLY A 163 -7.85 -14.83 2.02
C GLY A 163 -6.55 -15.65 2.15
N ILE A 164 -5.50 -15.28 1.41
CA ILE A 164 -4.19 -15.93 1.40
C ILE A 164 -3.23 -15.08 2.23
N ASP A 165 -2.62 -15.70 3.23
CA ASP A 165 -1.69 -15.10 4.18
C ASP A 165 -0.24 -15.57 3.98
N ARG A 166 -0.02 -16.52 3.05
CA ARG A 166 1.28 -17.12 2.75
C ARG A 166 1.54 -17.22 1.25
N PRO A 167 2.81 -17.32 0.82
CA PRO A 167 3.12 -17.57 -0.58
C PRO A 167 2.37 -18.79 -1.10
N THR A 168 1.57 -18.62 -2.16
CA THR A 168 0.70 -19.67 -2.71
C THR A 168 0.86 -19.74 -4.23
N GLU A 169 0.92 -20.96 -4.75
CA GLU A 169 1.00 -21.20 -6.19
C GLU A 169 -0.38 -21.26 -6.84
N PHE A 170 -0.44 -20.72 -8.06
CA PHE A 170 -1.64 -20.60 -8.86
C PHE A 170 -1.43 -21.25 -10.22
N HIS A 171 -2.29 -22.22 -10.54
CA HIS A 171 -2.30 -22.95 -11.79
C HIS A 171 -3.19 -22.22 -12.80
N PRO A 172 -2.76 -22.10 -14.06
CA PRO A 172 -3.58 -21.51 -15.11
C PRO A 172 -4.82 -22.37 -15.40
N LEU A 173 -5.95 -21.71 -15.60
CA LEU A 173 -7.23 -22.30 -16.02
C LEU A 173 -7.70 -21.81 -17.40
N GLY A 174 -6.85 -21.06 -18.10
CA GLY A 174 -7.17 -20.39 -19.37
C GLY A 174 -7.84 -19.03 -19.16
N GLU A 175 -8.00 -18.25 -20.23
CA GLU A 175 -8.69 -16.95 -20.20
C GLU A 175 -8.18 -15.95 -19.14
N GLN A 176 -6.87 -15.95 -18.88
CA GLN A 176 -6.26 -15.11 -17.82
C GLN A 176 -6.76 -15.44 -16.40
N LEU A 177 -7.37 -16.61 -16.19
CA LEU A 177 -7.81 -17.14 -14.91
C LEU A 177 -6.79 -18.12 -14.34
N PHE A 178 -6.59 -18.07 -13.03
CA PHE A 178 -5.75 -19.00 -12.30
C PHE A 178 -6.44 -19.44 -11.00
N GLU A 179 -6.12 -20.64 -10.53
CA GLU A 179 -6.70 -21.24 -9.32
C GLU A 179 -5.59 -21.83 -8.45
N SER A 180 -5.74 -21.73 -7.13
CA SER A 180 -4.83 -22.36 -6.18
C SER A 180 -4.98 -23.88 -6.22
N ALA A 181 -3.94 -24.63 -5.87
CA ALA A 181 -3.94 -26.10 -5.93
C ALA A 181 -5.10 -26.73 -5.11
N ASP A 182 -5.41 -26.13 -3.96
CA ASP A 182 -6.49 -26.53 -3.06
C ASP A 182 -7.89 -26.03 -3.47
N ARG A 183 -8.01 -25.33 -4.60
CA ARG A 183 -9.25 -24.69 -5.10
C ARG A 183 -9.91 -23.73 -4.10
N SER A 184 -9.17 -23.23 -3.12
CA SER A 184 -9.68 -22.28 -2.14
C SER A 184 -9.71 -20.84 -2.66
N ALA A 185 -8.93 -20.53 -3.69
CA ALA A 185 -8.84 -19.20 -4.27
C ALA A 185 -8.70 -19.22 -5.79
N ARG A 186 -9.38 -18.28 -6.45
CA ARG A 186 -9.18 -17.94 -7.86
C ARG A 186 -8.74 -16.51 -8.03
N ILE A 187 -7.91 -16.26 -9.03
CA ILE A 187 -7.52 -14.93 -9.47
C ILE A 187 -7.70 -14.79 -10.97
N ALA A 188 -8.06 -13.60 -11.42
CA ALA A 188 -8.12 -13.31 -12.84
C ALA A 188 -7.34 -12.04 -13.15
N PHE A 189 -6.72 -12.00 -14.33
CA PHE A 189 -6.07 -10.82 -14.84
C PHE A 189 -6.89 -10.16 -15.93
N ALA A 190 -6.71 -8.86 -16.10
CA ALA A 190 -7.24 -8.13 -17.23
C ALA A 190 -6.22 -7.16 -17.81
N ARG A 191 -6.46 -6.85 -19.08
CA ARG A 191 -5.62 -5.93 -19.85
C ARG A 191 -5.98 -4.49 -19.56
N GLY A 192 -4.96 -3.63 -19.65
CA GLY A 192 -5.12 -2.19 -19.68
C GLY A 192 -5.53 -1.69 -21.07
N PRO A 193 -5.72 -0.37 -21.21
CA PRO A 193 -6.07 0.25 -22.48
C PRO A 193 -5.06 0.02 -23.61
N LEU A 194 -3.79 -0.28 -23.29
CA LEU A 194 -2.73 -0.54 -24.28
C LEU A 194 -2.54 -2.04 -24.56
N GLY A 195 -3.44 -2.89 -24.05
CA GLY A 195 -3.41 -4.35 -24.26
C GLY A 195 -2.47 -5.12 -23.32
N GLU A 196 -1.78 -4.44 -22.41
CA GLU A 196 -0.85 -5.01 -21.43
C GLU A 196 -1.60 -5.61 -20.22
N VAL A 197 -1.12 -6.71 -19.65
CA VAL A 197 -1.64 -7.22 -18.37
C VAL A 197 -1.43 -6.14 -17.29
N ARG A 198 -2.53 -5.59 -16.77
CA ARG A 198 -2.51 -4.41 -15.90
C ARG A 198 -3.28 -4.61 -14.61
N TYR A 199 -4.39 -5.33 -14.66
CA TYR A 199 -5.27 -5.50 -13.51
C TYR A 199 -5.24 -6.95 -13.04
N LEU A 200 -5.40 -7.12 -11.73
CA LEU A 200 -5.58 -8.38 -11.05
C LEU A 200 -6.82 -8.29 -10.17
N PHE A 201 -7.66 -9.31 -10.22
CA PHE A 201 -8.87 -9.44 -9.43
C PHE A 201 -8.78 -10.65 -8.52
N SER A 202 -9.10 -10.48 -7.23
CA SER A 202 -9.26 -11.60 -6.31
C SER A 202 -10.69 -12.16 -6.34
N GLY A 203 -10.79 -13.49 -6.45
CA GLY A 203 -12.03 -14.24 -6.28
C GLY A 203 -12.28 -14.71 -4.86
N GLY A 204 -11.28 -14.64 -3.96
CA GLY A 204 -11.41 -14.98 -2.56
C GLY A 204 -11.36 -13.76 -1.65
N GLY A 205 -11.58 -13.96 -0.35
CA GLY A 205 -11.44 -12.93 0.68
C GLY A 205 -12.35 -11.71 0.45
N TYR A 206 -11.83 -10.52 0.75
CA TYR A 206 -12.40 -9.28 0.25
C TYR A 206 -12.07 -9.14 -1.24
N HIS A 207 -13.10 -9.04 -2.09
CA HIS A 207 -12.91 -8.85 -3.54
C HIS A 207 -12.19 -7.51 -3.79
N GLY A 208 -10.90 -7.62 -4.09
CA GLY A 208 -10.00 -6.52 -4.35
C GLY A 208 -9.67 -6.45 -5.83
N THR A 209 -9.51 -5.21 -6.31
CA THR A 209 -8.89 -4.96 -7.62
C THR A 209 -7.51 -4.36 -7.38
N TYR A 210 -6.53 -4.91 -8.05
CA TYR A 210 -5.14 -4.50 -7.96
C TYR A 210 -4.64 -4.05 -9.33
N GLU A 211 -3.77 -3.05 -9.34
CA GLU A 211 -3.11 -2.54 -10.53
C GLU A 211 -1.61 -2.84 -10.46
N LYS A 212 -1.04 -3.29 -11.57
CA LYS A 212 0.39 -3.53 -11.73
C LYS A 212 1.15 -2.20 -11.64
N LEU A 213 2.09 -2.12 -10.69
CA LEU A 213 2.89 -0.93 -10.44
C LEU A 213 3.89 -0.68 -11.57
N GLN A 214 3.78 0.52 -12.12
CA GLN A 214 4.71 1.05 -13.09
C GLN A 214 6.06 1.35 -12.43
N PRO A 215 7.20 1.30 -13.17
CA PRO A 215 8.52 1.49 -12.60
C PRO A 215 8.63 2.73 -11.71
N TRP A 216 8.16 3.90 -12.14
CA TRP A 216 8.23 5.16 -11.38
C TRP A 216 7.36 5.18 -10.11
N GLN A 217 6.40 4.27 -9.97
CA GLN A 217 5.58 4.14 -8.76
C GLN A 217 6.24 3.26 -7.70
N ARG A 218 7.32 2.54 -8.06
CA ARG A 218 7.98 1.60 -7.16
C ARG A 218 8.81 2.34 -6.12
N LEU A 219 8.88 1.76 -4.92
CA LEU A 219 9.52 2.36 -3.76
C LEU A 219 10.99 2.71 -3.99
N TYR A 220 11.74 1.94 -4.77
CA TYR A 220 13.16 2.24 -4.99
C TYR A 220 13.39 3.57 -5.74
N PHE A 221 12.46 4.00 -6.61
CA PHE A 221 12.53 5.34 -7.21
C PHE A 221 12.26 6.42 -6.16
N ALA A 222 11.37 6.16 -5.20
CA ALA A 222 11.17 7.02 -4.02
C ALA A 222 12.46 7.14 -3.20
N LEU A 223 13.04 6.00 -2.87
CA LEU A 223 14.20 5.90 -2.01
C LEU A 223 15.41 6.56 -2.68
N ALA A 224 15.61 6.40 -3.98
CA ALA A 224 16.66 7.11 -4.69
C ALA A 224 16.49 8.64 -4.60
N GLY A 225 15.26 9.15 -4.73
CA GLY A 225 14.95 10.58 -4.62
C GLY A 225 15.00 11.14 -3.20
N LEU A 226 14.89 10.30 -2.16
CA LEU A 226 14.90 10.71 -0.75
C LEU A 226 16.25 10.49 -0.08
N LEU A 227 16.86 9.31 -0.26
CA LEU A 227 18.04 8.88 0.51
C LEU A 227 19.27 9.73 0.23
N LEU A 228 19.56 10.06 -1.04
CA LEU A 228 20.75 10.84 -1.37
C LEU A 228 20.66 12.27 -0.80
N PRO A 229 19.58 13.05 -0.99
CA PRO A 229 19.44 14.36 -0.35
C PRO A 229 19.47 14.30 1.18
N ILE A 230 18.80 13.31 1.78
CA ILE A 230 18.79 13.12 3.24
C ILE A 230 20.21 12.83 3.75
N LEU A 231 20.95 11.94 3.08
CA LEU A 231 22.33 11.61 3.46
C LEU A 231 23.23 12.84 3.41
N LEU A 232 23.14 13.66 2.36
CA LEU A 232 23.87 14.92 2.28
C LEU A 232 23.53 15.87 3.44
N CYS A 233 22.25 15.99 3.79
CA CYS A 233 21.79 16.79 4.92
C CYS A 233 22.31 16.26 6.26
N VAL A 234 22.33 14.94 6.45
CA VAL A 234 22.87 14.29 7.66
C VAL A 234 24.37 14.56 7.77
N ILE A 235 25.14 14.34 6.70
CA ILE A 235 26.59 14.58 6.67
C ILE A 235 26.88 16.04 7.01
N GLU A 236 26.15 16.99 6.42
CA GLU A 236 26.35 18.41 6.66
C GLU A 236 25.99 18.82 8.10
N THR A 237 24.90 18.28 8.63
CA THR A 237 24.48 18.50 10.03
C THR A 237 25.55 17.99 10.99
N LEU A 238 26.03 16.76 10.79
CA LEU A 238 27.10 16.17 11.61
C LEU A 238 28.42 16.95 11.50
N ARG A 239 28.82 17.34 10.29
CA ARG A 239 30.03 18.15 10.06
C ARG A 239 30.00 19.42 10.89
N ARG A 240 28.85 20.10 10.96
CA ARG A 240 28.70 21.36 11.71
C ARG A 240 28.66 21.15 13.21
N ILE A 241 28.00 20.10 13.69
CA ILE A 241 28.05 19.70 15.10
C ILE A 241 29.50 19.45 15.51
N ILE A 242 30.26 18.67 14.73
CA ILE A 242 31.68 18.38 15.00
C ILE A 242 32.53 19.65 15.00
N CYS A 243 32.38 20.53 14.00
CA CYS A 243 33.10 21.80 13.96
C CYS A 243 32.78 22.72 15.16
N ALA A 244 31.51 22.76 15.60
CA ALA A 244 31.10 23.51 16.77
C ALA A 244 31.71 22.94 18.06
N LEU A 245 31.70 21.62 18.22
CA LEU A 245 32.29 20.93 19.37
C LEU A 245 33.81 21.09 19.43
N ARG A 246 34.49 21.02 18.27
CA ARG A 246 35.95 21.20 18.17
C ARG A 246 36.39 22.67 18.29
N ARG A 247 35.44 23.62 18.44
CA ARG A 247 35.67 25.07 18.46
C ARG A 247 36.60 25.54 17.32
N THR A 248 36.59 24.85 16.18
CA THR A 248 37.42 25.22 15.04
C THR A 248 36.87 26.51 14.45
N THR A 249 37.57 27.62 14.66
CA THR A 249 37.23 28.93 14.12
C THR A 249 37.46 28.92 12.61
N ALA A 250 36.41 28.65 11.85
CA ALA A 250 36.42 28.91 10.42
C ALA A 250 36.54 30.43 10.19
N VAL A 251 37.30 30.83 9.17
CA VAL A 251 37.40 32.20 8.66
C VAL A 251 36.02 32.85 8.67
N GLN A 252 35.91 34.03 9.30
CA GLN A 252 34.64 34.74 9.41
C GLN A 252 34.11 35.01 8.01
N PRO A 253 32.97 34.38 7.62
CA PRO A 253 32.38 34.65 6.32
C PRO A 253 31.87 36.09 6.32
N ASP A 254 31.87 36.68 5.12
CA ASP A 254 31.16 37.93 4.87
C ASP A 254 29.67 37.78 5.24
N ARG A 255 28.95 38.90 5.32
CA ARG A 255 27.52 38.91 5.70
C ARG A 255 26.67 37.96 4.84
N ARG A 256 26.99 37.82 3.55
CA ARG A 256 26.27 36.96 2.61
C ARG A 256 26.58 35.48 2.81
N GLY A 257 27.86 35.12 2.92
CA GLY A 257 28.29 33.76 3.24
C GLY A 257 27.76 33.30 4.59
N ARG A 258 27.59 34.22 5.55
CA ARG A 258 26.90 33.92 6.82
C ARG A 258 25.43 33.56 6.62
N MET A 259 24.68 34.33 5.83
CA MET A 259 23.26 34.07 5.56
C MET A 259 23.04 32.78 4.76
N GLN A 260 23.86 32.52 3.74
CA GLN A 260 23.85 31.25 2.99
C GLN A 260 24.14 30.07 3.91
N ARG A 261 25.15 30.17 4.78
CA ARG A 261 25.46 29.14 5.77
C ARG A 261 24.28 28.89 6.72
N ILE A 262 23.56 29.93 7.13
CA ILE A 262 22.37 29.80 8.00
C ILE A 262 21.25 29.07 7.25
N GLY A 263 20.90 29.48 6.03
CA GLY A 263 19.83 28.81 5.28
C GLY A 263 20.15 27.35 4.97
N MET A 264 21.38 27.05 4.56
CA MET A 264 21.82 25.66 4.33
C MET A 264 21.84 24.83 5.62
N THR A 265 22.22 25.42 6.77
CA THR A 265 22.09 24.72 8.06
C THR A 265 20.66 24.43 8.41
N THR A 266 19.78 25.41 8.24
CA THR A 266 18.37 25.25 8.58
C THR A 266 17.76 24.16 7.69
N PHE A 267 18.06 24.17 6.40
CA PHE A 267 17.63 23.12 5.47
C PHE A 267 18.16 21.74 5.86
N ALA A 268 19.47 21.61 6.09
CA ALA A 268 20.08 20.35 6.48
C ALA A 268 19.52 19.81 7.80
N ALA A 269 19.45 20.66 8.84
CA ALA A 269 18.98 20.28 10.17
C ALA A 269 17.49 19.90 10.17
N THR A 270 16.63 20.67 9.49
CA THR A 270 15.19 20.36 9.41
C THR A 270 14.93 19.10 8.59
N THR A 271 15.68 18.86 7.53
CA THR A 271 15.59 17.62 6.73
C THR A 271 16.09 16.41 7.50
N THR A 272 17.18 16.55 8.25
CA THR A 272 17.68 15.49 9.16
C THR A 272 16.68 15.19 10.27
N ALA A 273 16.07 16.21 10.88
CA ALA A 273 15.02 16.03 11.89
C ALA A 273 13.78 15.35 11.30
N PHE A 274 13.35 15.76 10.10
CA PHE A 274 12.27 15.11 9.36
C PHE A 274 12.57 13.62 9.14
N ALA A 275 13.75 13.29 8.62
CA ALA A 275 14.13 11.89 8.36
C ALA A 275 14.16 11.04 9.65
N ALA A 276 14.67 11.60 10.76
CA ALA A 276 14.71 10.91 12.04
C ALA A 276 13.31 10.66 12.65
N LEU A 277 12.36 11.57 12.40
CA LEU A 277 11.01 11.52 12.98
C LEU A 277 9.95 10.95 12.04
N LEU A 278 10.29 10.67 10.79
CA LEU A 278 9.35 10.20 9.76
C LEU A 278 8.70 8.87 10.12
N VAL A 279 9.49 7.87 10.56
CA VAL A 279 8.94 6.53 10.90
C VAL A 279 7.97 6.61 12.08
N PRO A 280 8.30 7.25 13.22
CA PRO A 280 7.33 7.48 14.29
C PRO A 280 6.08 8.24 13.84
N ALA A 281 6.25 9.26 12.99
CA ALA A 281 5.11 10.02 12.46
C ALA A 281 4.20 9.15 11.59
N LEU A 282 4.77 8.32 10.71
CA LEU A 282 4.01 7.38 9.88
C LEU A 282 3.32 6.28 10.70
N ALA A 283 3.96 5.79 11.77
CA ALA A 283 3.37 4.78 12.65
C ALA A 283 2.10 5.31 13.35
N LEU A 284 2.12 6.59 13.75
CA LEU A 284 0.96 7.27 14.34
C LEU A 284 -0.15 7.58 13.32
N VAL A 285 0.19 7.66 12.03
CA VAL A 285 -0.78 7.74 10.92
C VAL A 285 -1.36 6.36 10.57
N GLY A 286 -0.74 5.27 11.06
CA GLY A 286 -0.94 3.92 10.53
C GLY A 286 -1.55 2.87 11.47
N SER A 287 -2.03 3.19 12.68
CA SER A 287 -2.54 2.15 13.58
C SER A 287 -3.78 2.54 14.39
N ALA A 288 -4.95 2.12 13.89
CA ALA A 288 -6.07 1.66 14.72
C ALA A 288 -6.70 0.48 13.99
N ALA A 289 -6.87 -0.64 14.68
CA ALA A 289 -7.52 -1.81 14.10
C ALA A 289 -8.99 -1.47 13.83
N GLY A 290 -9.45 -1.62 12.59
CA GLY A 290 -10.85 -1.39 12.20
C GLY A 290 -11.26 0.06 12.00
N LEU A 291 -10.42 1.04 12.36
CA LEU A 291 -10.63 2.46 12.03
C LEU A 291 -9.35 3.01 11.44
N ALA A 292 -9.47 3.72 10.32
CA ALA A 292 -8.30 4.37 9.81
C ALA A 292 -7.86 5.49 10.80
N PRO A 293 -6.57 5.64 11.13
CA PRO A 293 -6.10 6.58 12.17
C PRO A 293 -6.52 8.04 11.95
N TRP A 294 -6.85 8.41 10.72
CA TRP A 294 -7.43 9.71 10.39
C TRP A 294 -8.87 9.92 10.81
N VAL A 295 -9.62 8.88 11.20
CA VAL A 295 -10.95 9.03 11.83
C VAL A 295 -10.86 9.87 13.10
N LEU A 296 -9.72 9.82 13.80
CA LEU A 296 -9.42 10.62 15.00
C LEU A 296 -8.66 11.92 14.68
N GLY A 297 -8.35 12.18 13.41
CA GLY A 297 -7.52 13.28 12.96
C GLY A 297 -6.02 13.06 13.24
N MET A 298 -5.17 13.90 12.65
CA MET A 298 -3.74 13.84 12.87
C MET A 298 -3.32 14.59 14.14
N GLY A 299 -2.46 13.95 14.95
CA GLY A 299 -1.87 14.62 16.12
C GLY A 299 -0.91 15.74 15.74
N ALA A 300 -0.75 16.73 16.62
CA ALA A 300 0.16 17.87 16.43
C ALA A 300 1.61 17.45 16.12
N PHE A 301 2.05 16.30 16.64
CA PHE A 301 3.34 15.71 16.32
C PHE A 301 3.52 15.43 14.82
N ALA A 302 2.54 14.76 14.18
CA ALA A 302 2.60 14.46 12.75
C ALA A 302 2.61 15.74 11.91
N TYR A 303 1.73 16.70 12.23
CA TYR A 303 1.71 18.03 11.60
C TYR A 303 3.08 18.72 11.64
N THR A 304 3.72 18.68 12.81
CA THR A 304 5.05 19.27 13.01
C THR A 304 6.08 18.60 12.12
N VAL A 305 6.14 17.27 12.12
CA VAL A 305 7.12 16.50 11.34
C VAL A 305 7.00 16.79 9.85
N PHE A 306 5.82 16.65 9.25
CA PHE A 306 5.64 16.87 7.80
C PHE A 306 5.81 18.34 7.37
N SER A 307 5.80 19.28 8.31
CA SER A 307 6.05 20.71 8.04
C SER A 307 7.55 21.08 8.08
N LEU A 308 8.41 20.26 8.69
CA LEU A 308 9.85 20.53 8.78
C LEU A 308 10.53 20.79 7.43
N PRO A 309 10.27 20.01 6.35
CA PRO A 309 10.88 20.27 5.06
C PRO A 309 10.49 21.64 4.49
N LEU A 310 9.28 22.14 4.76
CA LEU A 310 8.82 23.46 4.30
C LEU A 310 9.63 24.59 4.96
N VAL A 311 9.96 24.45 6.24
CA VAL A 311 10.86 25.37 6.94
C VAL A 311 12.25 25.37 6.29
N GLY A 312 12.76 24.19 5.93
CA GLY A 312 14.01 24.06 5.18
C GLY A 312 13.96 24.73 3.81
N PHE A 313 12.92 24.47 3.02
CA PHE A 313 12.77 25.05 1.68
C PHE A 313 12.63 26.56 1.70
N THR A 314 11.85 27.10 2.64
CA THR A 314 11.71 28.57 2.80
C THR A 314 13.03 29.22 3.18
N ALA A 315 13.84 28.59 4.03
CA ALA A 315 15.18 29.05 4.36
C ALA A 315 16.11 29.08 3.13
N VAL A 316 16.07 28.05 2.28
CA VAL A 316 16.84 28.03 1.01
C VAL A 316 16.37 29.14 0.07
N LEU A 317 15.06 29.25 -0.17
CA LEU A 317 14.50 30.29 -1.06
C LEU A 317 14.87 31.69 -0.59
N TRP A 318 14.83 31.95 0.72
CA TRP A 318 15.27 33.21 1.30
C TRP A 318 16.75 33.48 1.02
N THR A 319 17.63 32.49 1.16
CA THR A 319 19.05 32.66 0.83
C THR A 319 19.30 32.92 -0.66
N LEU A 320 18.53 32.27 -1.55
CA LEU A 320 18.61 32.50 -2.99
C LEU A 320 18.11 33.89 -3.39
N ALA A 321 16.99 34.35 -2.82
CA ALA A 321 16.44 35.68 -3.09
C ALA A 321 17.39 36.80 -2.67
N LEU A 322 18.13 36.61 -1.57
CA LEU A 322 19.16 37.53 -1.12
C LEU A 322 20.43 37.49 -1.98
N GLY A 323 20.76 36.33 -2.54
CA GLY A 323 21.90 36.15 -3.45
C GLY A 323 21.64 36.68 -4.87
N ALA A 324 20.42 36.52 -5.39
CA ALA A 324 20.04 36.94 -6.74
C ALA A 324 20.03 38.47 -6.95
N ARG A 325 19.92 39.25 -5.88
CA ARG A 325 19.98 40.73 -5.93
C ARG A 325 21.37 41.30 -6.20
N SER A 326 22.37 40.44 -6.39
CA SER A 326 23.73 40.85 -6.68
C SER A 326 24.43 39.73 -7.43
N VAL A 327 24.15 39.59 -8.72
CA VAL A 327 24.96 38.75 -9.62
C VAL A 327 26.06 39.64 -10.21
N PRO A 328 27.34 39.51 -9.79
CA PRO A 328 28.42 39.84 -10.70
C PRO A 328 28.46 38.76 -11.78
N THR A 329 28.56 39.18 -13.03
CA THR A 329 28.59 38.40 -14.28
C THR A 329 29.83 37.50 -14.44
N GLY A 330 30.21 36.74 -13.41
CA GLY A 330 31.41 35.91 -13.40
C GLY A 330 31.15 34.53 -12.80
N LEU A 331 30.95 33.54 -13.67
CA LEU A 331 30.89 32.12 -13.33
C LEU A 331 32.30 31.59 -13.04
N ALA A 332 32.96 32.13 -12.01
CA ALA A 332 34.32 31.72 -11.64
C ALA A 332 34.26 30.47 -10.75
N ILE A 333 34.49 29.32 -11.38
CA ILE A 333 34.55 27.98 -10.78
C ILE A 333 35.88 27.86 -10.01
N SER A 334 35.85 28.01 -8.68
CA SER A 334 36.95 27.60 -7.79
C SER A 334 36.46 26.52 -6.81
N LEU A 335 37.18 25.40 -6.74
CA LEU A 335 36.56 24.07 -6.53
C LEU A 335 36.77 23.30 -5.20
N PRO A 336 37.49 23.71 -4.12
CA PRO A 336 37.50 22.85 -2.92
C PRO A 336 36.43 23.20 -1.86
N ALA A 337 36.17 24.48 -1.57
CA ALA A 337 35.48 24.88 -0.33
C ALA A 337 33.93 24.96 -0.41
N GLY A 338 33.33 24.70 -1.58
CA GLY A 338 31.89 24.88 -1.81
C GLY A 338 31.22 23.74 -2.58
N VAL A 339 31.83 22.56 -2.65
CA VAL A 339 31.23 21.40 -3.35
C VAL A 339 29.99 20.90 -2.59
N MET A 340 30.09 20.75 -1.26
CA MET A 340 28.98 20.27 -0.43
C MET A 340 27.76 21.22 -0.49
N ASP A 341 27.98 22.53 -0.37
CA ASP A 341 26.89 23.52 -0.45
C ASP A 341 26.20 23.50 -1.82
N ARG A 342 26.94 23.27 -2.91
CA ARG A 342 26.38 23.12 -4.25
C ARG A 342 25.60 21.82 -4.43
N LEU A 343 26.09 20.71 -3.88
CA LEU A 343 25.38 19.42 -3.89
C LEU A 343 24.09 19.49 -3.07
N LEU A 344 24.14 20.13 -1.90
CA LEU A 344 22.95 20.38 -1.07
C LEU A 344 21.93 21.21 -1.83
N LEU A 345 22.36 22.32 -2.43
CA LEU A 345 21.47 23.18 -3.22
C LEU A 345 20.86 22.44 -4.41
N ALA A 346 21.64 21.61 -5.11
CA ALA A 346 21.14 20.78 -6.21
C ALA A 346 20.16 19.68 -5.73
N SER A 347 20.27 19.24 -4.48
CA SER A 347 19.40 18.21 -3.91
C SER A 347 18.02 18.75 -3.47
N VAL A 348 17.89 20.05 -3.24
CA VAL A 348 16.61 20.73 -2.86
C VAL A 348 15.46 20.40 -3.80
N PRO A 349 15.53 20.64 -5.13
CA PRO A 349 14.42 20.34 -6.03
C PRO A 349 14.12 18.83 -6.11
N ILE A 350 15.14 17.98 -6.02
CA ILE A 350 14.98 16.51 -6.03
C ILE A 350 14.19 16.07 -4.80
N LEU A 351 14.58 16.55 -3.62
CA LEU A 351 13.90 16.26 -2.36
C LEU A 351 12.47 16.81 -2.37
N PHE A 352 12.27 18.04 -2.84
CA PHE A 352 10.93 18.64 -2.93
C PHE A 352 10.00 17.81 -3.82
N VAL A 353 10.46 17.44 -5.02
CA VAL A 353 9.67 16.61 -5.95
C VAL A 353 9.38 15.23 -5.35
N ALA A 354 10.35 14.62 -4.68
CA ALA A 354 10.15 13.34 -4.00
C ALA A 354 9.11 13.44 -2.88
N LEU A 355 9.25 14.41 -1.96
CA LEU A 355 8.29 14.63 -0.87
C LEU A 355 6.90 15.00 -1.39
N TYR A 356 6.81 15.81 -2.44
CA TYR A 356 5.55 16.16 -3.09
C TYR A 356 4.88 14.94 -3.74
N HIS A 357 5.65 14.13 -4.49
CA HIS A 357 5.15 12.92 -5.13
C HIS A 357 4.57 11.94 -4.12
N TRP A 358 5.24 11.78 -2.97
CA TRP A 358 4.83 10.87 -1.90
C TRP A 358 3.87 11.48 -0.88
N ARG A 359 3.42 12.73 -1.10
CA ARG A 359 2.49 13.46 -0.23
C ARG A 359 3.02 13.62 1.21
N LEU A 360 4.33 13.71 1.39
CA LEU A 360 4.98 13.83 2.70
C LEU A 360 5.22 15.28 3.14
N LEU A 361 4.52 16.24 2.52
CA LEU A 361 4.57 17.65 2.88
C LEU A 361 3.33 18.01 3.69
N GLY A 362 3.48 18.90 4.67
CA GLY A 362 2.48 19.26 5.67
C GLY A 362 1.22 19.98 5.18
N PHE A 363 0.80 19.79 3.93
CA PHE A 363 -0.42 20.35 3.36
C PHE A 363 -1.27 19.27 2.64
N TRP A 364 -0.90 18.00 2.78
CA TRP A 364 -1.63 16.84 2.25
C TRP A 364 -2.43 16.12 3.34
N PHE A 365 -3.00 16.90 4.26
CA PHE A 365 -3.72 16.41 5.42
C PHE A 365 -5.22 16.45 5.19
#